data_AF-A0A941MEX5-F1
#
_entry.id   AF-A0A941MEX5-F1
#
_cell.length_a   1.000
_cell.length_b   1.000
_cell.length_c   1.000
_cell.angle_alpha   90.00
_cell.angle_beta   90.00
_cell.angle_gamma   90.00
#
_symmetry.space_group_name_H-M   'P 1'
#
loop_
_entity.id
_entity.type
_entity.pdbx_description
1 polymer ?
#
loop_
_entity_poly.entity_id
_entity_poly.type
_entity_poly.pdbx_seq_one_letter_code
_entity_poly.pdbx_strand_id
1 'polypeptide(L)'
;MSSAPYYSQEVHGPYKLFDVGRLELEEGGVLESCQLAIATHGKLNADKSNVVLIPTWYSGSNKIWEQVYIGEGRALDPSKYFIVIINQIGGGLSTSPHNSA
;
A
#
# COMPACT_ATOMS: atom_id res chain seq x y z
N MET A 1 -4.89 -16.87 -12.23
CA MET A 1 -5.32 -15.46 -12.13
C MET A 1 -6.77 -15.33 -12.58
N SER A 2 -7.61 -14.70 -11.76
CA SER A 2 -8.98 -14.33 -12.13
C SER A 2 -9.08 -12.82 -12.35
N SER A 3 -9.93 -12.37 -13.26
CA SER A 3 -10.20 -10.94 -13.42
C SER A 3 -10.97 -10.42 -12.20
N ALA A 4 -10.36 -9.53 -11.43
CA ALA A 4 -10.98 -8.86 -10.29
C ALA A 4 -11.02 -7.35 -10.55
N PRO A 5 -12.00 -6.83 -11.31
CA PRO A 5 -12.02 -5.43 -11.76
C PRO A 5 -12.05 -4.41 -10.62
N TYR A 6 -12.52 -4.83 -9.44
CA TYR A 6 -12.48 -4.02 -8.22
C TYR A 6 -11.05 -3.67 -7.80
N TYR A 7 -10.12 -4.63 -7.83
CA TYR A 7 -8.72 -4.43 -7.42
C TYR A 7 -7.90 -3.85 -8.58
N SER A 8 -8.15 -2.58 -8.89
CA SER A 8 -7.54 -1.90 -10.03
C SER A 8 -7.05 -0.49 -9.71
N GLN A 9 -6.21 0.05 -10.58
CA GLN A 9 -5.77 1.45 -10.51
C GLN A 9 -6.93 2.44 -10.69
N GLU A 10 -7.95 2.07 -11.47
CA GLU A 10 -9.13 2.93 -11.68
C GLU A 10 -9.89 3.15 -10.37
N VAL A 11 -10.04 2.10 -9.55
CA VAL A 11 -10.80 2.16 -8.30
C VAL A 11 -9.94 2.62 -7.12
N HIS A 12 -8.69 2.13 -7.01
CA HIS A 12 -7.86 2.32 -5.82
C HIS A 12 -6.56 3.09 -6.06
N GLY A 13 -6.27 3.49 -7.30
CA GLY A 13 -5.06 4.22 -7.65
C GLY A 13 -5.07 5.71 -7.28
N PRO A 14 -3.92 6.39 -7.45
CA PRO A 14 -2.66 5.81 -7.94
C PRO A 14 -1.87 5.09 -6.83
N TYR A 15 -1.39 3.88 -7.12
CA TYR A 15 -0.40 3.17 -6.30
C TYR A 15 0.69 2.55 -7.20
N LYS A 16 1.85 2.24 -6.61
CA LYS A 16 2.94 1.53 -7.28
C LYS A 16 3.11 0.15 -6.68
N LEU A 17 3.40 -0.85 -7.51
CA LEU A 17 3.85 -2.16 -7.04
C LEU A 17 5.35 -2.11 -6.83
N PHE A 18 5.81 -2.58 -5.67
CA PHE A 18 7.22 -2.72 -5.35
C PHE A 18 7.50 -4.17 -4.96
N ASP A 19 8.43 -4.81 -5.69
CA ASP A 19 8.88 -6.16 -5.38
C ASP A 19 9.86 -6.13 -4.20
N VAL A 20 9.49 -6.76 -3.08
CA VAL A 20 10.40 -6.95 -1.95
C VAL A 20 11.19 -8.26 -2.06
N GLY A 21 11.00 -9.01 -3.14
CA GLY A 21 11.70 -10.27 -3.43
C GLY A 21 11.08 -11.47 -2.71
N ARG A 22 11.93 -12.48 -2.48
CA ARG A 22 11.57 -13.72 -1.79
C ARG A 22 11.22 -13.42 -0.33
N LEU A 23 10.01 -13.78 0.08
CA LEU A 23 9.54 -13.67 1.46
C LEU A 23 9.19 -15.05 2.02
N GLU A 24 9.93 -15.47 3.03
CA GLU A 24 9.62 -16.66 3.84
C GLU A 24 8.57 -16.27 4.88
N LEU A 25 7.43 -16.96 4.87
CA LEU A 25 6.33 -16.72 5.79
C LEU A 25 6.55 -17.52 7.07
N GLU A 26 6.08 -16.98 8.19
CA GLU A 26 6.25 -17.60 9.52
C GLU A 26 5.64 -19.01 9.60
N GLU A 27 4.54 -19.26 8.89
CA GLU A 27 3.87 -20.58 8.78
C GLU A 27 4.54 -21.54 7.76
N GLY A 28 5.74 -21.21 7.27
CA GLY A 28 6.56 -22.08 6.41
C GLY A 28 6.31 -21.98 4.90
N GLY A 29 5.33 -21.17 4.46
CA GLY A 29 5.13 -20.85 3.05
C GLY A 29 6.19 -19.89 2.51
N VAL A 30 6.34 -19.80 1.18
CA VAL A 30 7.25 -18.86 0.53
C VAL A 30 6.54 -18.12 -0.59
N LEU A 31 6.71 -16.80 -0.64
CA LEU A 31 6.37 -15.97 -1.81
C LEU A 31 7.67 -15.64 -2.56
N GLU A 32 7.88 -16.19 -3.75
CA GLU A 32 9.12 -15.98 -4.51
C GLU A 32 9.30 -14.53 -4.99
N SER A 33 8.20 -13.83 -5.26
CA SER A 33 8.16 -12.41 -5.60
C SER A 33 6.99 -11.76 -4.86
N CYS A 34 7.27 -11.18 -3.70
CA CYS A 34 6.29 -10.48 -2.89
C CYS A 34 6.17 -9.02 -3.35
N GLN A 35 5.09 -8.71 -4.05
CA GLN A 35 4.76 -7.36 -4.51
C GLN A 35 3.91 -6.64 -3.44
N LEU A 36 4.32 -5.45 -3.04
CA LEU A 36 3.52 -4.57 -2.19
C LEU A 36 2.97 -3.40 -3.00
N ALA A 37 1.66 -3.16 -2.92
CA ALA A 37 1.01 -1.99 -3.48
C ALA A 37 1.14 -0.81 -2.50
N ILE A 38 1.85 0.24 -2.93
CA ILE A 38 2.24 1.39 -2.10
C ILE A 38 1.71 2.68 -2.71
N ALA A 39 1.03 3.48 -1.90
CA ALA A 39 0.66 4.86 -2.24
C ALA A 39 1.41 5.84 -1.32
N THR A 40 1.89 6.95 -1.87
CA THR A 40 2.69 7.93 -1.14
C THR A 40 2.15 9.34 -1.32
N HIS A 41 2.13 10.12 -0.24
CA HIS A 41 1.65 11.50 -0.23
C HIS A 41 2.67 12.41 0.47
N GLY A 42 2.87 13.61 -0.07
CA GLY A 42 3.87 14.55 0.45
C GLY A 42 5.29 14.29 -0.05
N LYS A 43 6.28 14.83 0.65
CA LYS A 43 7.71 14.74 0.27
C LYS A 43 8.57 14.33 1.46
N LEU A 44 9.47 13.39 1.22
CA LEU A 44 10.49 12.97 2.18
C LEU A 44 11.47 14.13 2.41
N ASN A 45 11.70 14.51 3.65
CA ASN A 45 12.69 15.51 4.02
C ASN A 45 14.12 14.94 3.94
N ALA A 46 15.12 15.82 3.98
CA ALA A 46 16.52 15.47 3.72
C ALA A 46 17.09 14.43 4.71
N ASP A 47 16.71 14.52 5.99
CA ASP A 47 17.09 13.62 7.07
C ASP A 47 16.13 12.43 7.24
N LYS A 48 15.09 12.34 6.41
CA LYS A 48 14.07 11.27 6.39
C LYS A 48 13.31 11.09 7.71
N SER A 49 13.22 12.14 8.52
CA SER A 49 12.56 12.11 9.83
C SER A 49 11.04 12.33 9.78
N ASN A 50 10.47 12.68 8.63
CA ASN A 50 9.05 13.01 8.49
C ASN A 50 8.17 11.87 7.95
N VAL A 51 8.57 10.60 8.08
CA VAL A 51 7.83 9.46 7.53
C VAL A 51 6.69 9.04 8.46
N VAL A 52 5.50 8.88 7.91
CA VAL A 52 4.36 8.24 8.59
C VAL A 52 3.93 7.00 7.81
N LEU A 53 4.03 5.83 8.42
CA LEU A 53 3.60 4.57 7.83
C LEU A 53 2.15 4.26 8.23
N ILE A 54 1.33 3.87 7.25
CA ILE A 54 -0.06 3.50 7.44
C ILE A 54 -0.33 2.10 6.85
N PRO A 55 -0.59 1.09 7.69
CA PRO A 55 -1.14 -0.19 7.25
C PRO A 55 -2.61 -0.05 6.83
N THR A 56 -3.07 -0.88 5.88
CA THR A 56 -4.50 -0.99 5.57
C THR A 56 -5.22 -1.92 6.56
N TRP A 57 -6.56 -1.90 6.55
CA TRP A 57 -7.43 -2.75 7.39
C TRP A 57 -8.09 -3.87 6.57
N TYR A 58 -8.86 -4.75 7.24
CA TYR A 58 -9.61 -5.84 6.60
C TYR A 58 -10.57 -5.35 5.51
N SER A 59 -10.53 -5.96 4.33
CA SER A 59 -11.31 -5.53 3.14
C SER A 59 -11.05 -4.09 2.66
N GLY A 60 -10.05 -3.42 3.22
CA GLY A 60 -9.67 -2.06 2.89
C GLY A 60 -8.47 -1.98 1.96
N SER A 61 -8.27 -0.80 1.37
CA SER A 61 -7.08 -0.43 0.61
C SER A 61 -6.56 0.94 1.04
N ASN A 62 -5.54 1.46 0.36
CA ASN A 62 -5.08 2.83 0.55
C ASN A 62 -6.18 3.89 0.31
N LYS A 63 -7.20 3.58 -0.50
CA LYS A 63 -8.07 4.62 -1.06
C LYS A 63 -8.85 5.43 -0.03
N ILE A 64 -9.34 4.78 1.04
CA ILE A 64 -10.10 5.50 2.08
C ILE A 64 -9.17 6.37 2.94
N TRP A 65 -7.93 5.96 3.21
CA TRP A 65 -6.94 6.82 3.87
C TRP A 65 -6.76 8.13 3.10
N GLU A 66 -6.63 8.04 1.78
CA GLU A 66 -6.46 9.21 0.90
C GLU A 66 -7.69 10.12 0.87
N GLN A 67 -8.87 9.54 0.72
CA GLN A 67 -10.10 10.30 0.52
C GLN A 67 -10.64 10.93 1.80
N VAL A 68 -10.41 10.29 2.95
CA VAL A 68 -11.11 10.63 4.21
C VAL A 68 -10.16 11.20 5.26
N TYR A 69 -8.90 10.74 5.31
CA TYR A 69 -8.02 11.03 6.45
C TYR A 69 -6.85 11.96 6.10
N ILE A 70 -6.31 11.84 4.89
CA ILE A 70 -5.15 12.62 4.43
C ILE A 70 -5.63 13.94 3.82
N GLY A 71 -4.95 15.05 4.15
CA GLY A 71 -5.20 16.35 3.55
C GLY A 71 -4.51 17.49 4.29
N GLU A 72 -4.29 18.61 3.58
CA GLU A 72 -3.70 19.80 4.18
C GLU A 72 -4.54 20.29 5.38
N GLY A 73 -3.88 20.64 6.48
CA GLY A 73 -4.53 21.07 7.71
C GLY A 73 -5.16 19.94 8.55
N ARG A 74 -5.15 18.69 8.09
CA ARG A 74 -5.54 17.53 8.91
C ARG A 74 -4.38 17.05 9.77
N ALA A 75 -4.62 16.03 10.61
CA ALA A 75 -3.54 15.40 11.37
C ALA A 75 -2.52 14.70 10.44
N LEU A 76 -3.02 14.00 9.41
CA LEU A 76 -2.23 13.38 8.36
C LEU A 76 -2.06 14.36 7.19
N ASP A 77 -1.21 15.36 7.41
CA ASP A 77 -0.96 16.46 6.47
C ASP A 77 0.23 16.16 5.54
N PRO A 78 0.01 16.00 4.21
CA PRO A 78 1.09 15.73 3.26
C PRO A 78 2.01 16.94 3.00
N SER A 79 1.65 18.14 3.46
CA SER A 79 2.56 19.30 3.44
C SER A 79 3.65 19.21 4.51
N LYS A 80 3.46 18.35 5.52
CA LYS A 80 4.38 18.16 6.68
C LYS A 80 5.09 16.81 6.64
N TYR A 81 4.34 15.75 6.35
CA TYR A 81 4.82 14.38 6.41
C TYR A 81 4.97 13.76 5.02
N PHE A 82 5.90 12.83 4.91
CA PHE A 82 5.90 11.84 3.83
C PHE A 82 5.10 10.63 4.29
N ILE A 83 3.85 10.58 3.84
CA ILE A 83 2.90 9.56 4.26
C ILE A 83 3.00 8.38 3.29
N VAL A 84 3.24 7.19 3.82
CA VAL A 84 3.40 5.95 3.06
C VAL A 84 2.31 4.98 3.49
N ILE A 85 1.44 4.61 2.56
CA ILE A 85 0.38 3.62 2.79
C ILE A 85 0.79 2.32 2.10
N ILE A 86 0.87 1.23 2.86
CA ILE A 86 1.22 -0.09 2.34
C ILE A 86 0.00 -1.00 2.45
N ASN A 87 -0.48 -1.48 1.31
CA ASN A 87 -1.59 -2.43 1.27
C ASN A 87 -1.10 -3.81 1.76
N GLN A 88 -1.89 -4.46 2.61
CA GLN A 88 -1.57 -5.79 3.16
C GLN A 88 -1.34 -6.85 2.07
N ILE A 89 -0.42 -7.80 2.33
CA ILE A 89 -0.35 -9.07 1.58
C ILE A 89 -1.70 -9.77 1.71
N GLY A 90 -2.25 -10.26 0.59
CA GLY A 90 -3.59 -10.85 0.56
C GLY A 90 -4.75 -9.85 0.49
N GLY A 91 -4.49 -8.54 0.62
CA GLY A 91 -5.50 -7.47 0.59
C GLY A 91 -6.05 -7.12 -0.79
N GLY A 92 -5.68 -7.87 -1.82
CA GLY A 92 -6.16 -7.75 -3.20
C GLY A 92 -5.30 -6.88 -4.11
N LEU A 93 -4.69 -5.81 -3.62
CA LEU A 93 -3.81 -4.95 -4.42
C LEU A 93 -2.34 -5.41 -4.42
N SER A 94 -1.80 -5.74 -3.25
CA SER A 94 -0.49 -6.43 -3.11
C SER A 94 -0.60 -7.88 -3.58
N THR A 95 0.49 -8.66 -3.53
CA THR A 95 0.48 -10.12 -3.76
C THR A 95 -0.67 -10.76 -3.00
N SER A 96 -1.58 -11.37 -3.74
CA SER A 96 -2.86 -11.90 -3.25
C SER A 96 -3.26 -13.14 -4.05
N PRO A 97 -4.08 -14.05 -3.48
CA PRO A 97 -4.41 -15.32 -4.13
C PRO A 97 -4.95 -15.22 -5.57
N HIS A 98 -5.60 -14.11 -5.94
CA HIS A 98 -6.16 -13.93 -7.28
C HIS A 98 -5.16 -13.38 -8.32
N ASN A 99 -4.09 -12.71 -7.87
CA ASN A 99 -3.14 -11.98 -8.72
C ASN A 99 -1.70 -12.54 -8.68
N SER A 100 -1.41 -13.47 -7.78
CA SER A 100 -0.19 -14.28 -7.80
C SER A 100 -0.38 -15.52 -8.69
N ALA A 101 0.65 -15.85 -9.48
CA ALA A 101 0.73 -17.11 -10.21
C ALA A 101 1.22 -18.25 -9.30
#